data_AF-A0A9E3AHN1-F1
#
_entry.id   AF-A0A9E3AHN1-F1
#
_cell.length_a   1.000
_cell.length_b   1.000
_cell.length_c   1.000
_cell.angle_alpha   90.00
_cell.angle_beta   90.00
_cell.angle_gamma   90.00
#
_symmetry.space_group_name_H-M   'P 1'
#
loop_
_entity.id
_entity.type
_entity.pdbx_description
1 polymer ?
#
loop_
_entity_poly.entity_id
_entity_poly.type
_entity_poly.pdbx_seq_one_letter_code
_entity_poly.pdbx_strand_id
1 'polypeptide(L)'
;TESVFHSLGLTDRQAANWETGLNFVRLRRKPLVFVSPPVSGWVLAVGEALPYPVDDCEYAEQLAVGAQFDTLMQTLAARFSEVMFFGTDRRCGFTCWVRASGGAVERALCQVDPEVVANRGPQSAAERQLNLIDLGERAPGEEATNYLFDRLEAAQTAEEERVAAGEDRASAQEAVRKLIGDASFSEDHVMAMAAAWSIDPESLDDIDEEGVGLVGVLPEPVGSDTIHG
;
A
#
# COMPACT_ATOMS: atom_id res chain seq x y z
N THR A 1 13.83 13.57 7.94
CA THR A 1 12.99 14.46 7.13
C THR A 1 13.69 14.94 5.86
N GLU A 2 14.70 15.83 5.92
CA GLU A 2 15.37 16.41 4.73
C GLU A 2 15.87 15.37 3.72
N SER A 3 16.53 14.31 4.19
CA SER A 3 17.04 13.25 3.31
C SER A 3 15.92 12.54 2.56
N VAL A 4 14.77 12.31 3.21
CA VAL A 4 13.60 11.68 2.56
C VAL A 4 12.99 12.66 1.56
N PHE A 5 12.81 13.93 1.93
CA PHE A 5 12.29 14.98 1.05
C PHE A 5 13.10 15.09 -0.25
N HIS A 6 14.43 15.11 -0.17
CA HIS A 6 15.30 15.15 -1.34
C HIS A 6 15.28 13.84 -2.15
N SER A 7 15.23 12.68 -1.50
CA SER A 7 15.15 11.39 -2.20
C SER A 7 13.84 11.19 -2.96
N LEU A 8 12.76 11.79 -2.48
CA LEU A 8 11.47 11.84 -3.17
C LEU A 8 11.45 12.88 -4.32
N GLY A 9 12.52 13.67 -4.49
CA GLY A 9 12.60 14.70 -5.53
C GLY A 9 11.63 15.87 -5.33
N LEU A 10 11.12 16.07 -4.10
CA LEU A 10 10.10 17.08 -3.83
C LEU A 10 10.63 18.51 -4.02
N THR A 11 9.75 19.38 -4.51
CA THR A 11 10.02 20.81 -4.73
C THR A 11 9.05 21.69 -3.93
N ASP A 12 9.11 23.02 -4.05
CA ASP A 12 8.20 23.96 -3.39
C ASP A 12 8.10 23.76 -1.86
N ARG A 13 9.25 23.58 -1.21
CA ARG A 13 9.37 23.28 0.21
C ARG A 13 8.62 24.28 1.10
N GLN A 14 7.78 23.74 1.98
CA GLN A 14 7.11 24.47 3.07
C GLN A 14 7.24 23.70 4.37
N ALA A 15 7.46 24.40 5.49
CA ALA A 15 7.47 23.77 6.81
C ALA A 15 6.04 23.40 7.24
N ALA A 16 5.88 22.25 7.88
CA ALA A 16 4.60 21.76 8.41
C ALA A 16 4.81 20.86 9.64
N ASN A 17 3.80 20.75 10.48
CA ASN A 17 3.66 19.68 11.49
C ASN A 17 2.65 18.63 10.98
N TRP A 18 2.34 17.60 11.76
CA TRP A 18 1.39 16.56 11.41
C TRP A 18 0.04 17.11 10.95
N GLU A 19 -0.58 17.96 11.78
CA GLU A 19 -1.90 18.51 11.52
C GLU A 19 -1.92 19.34 10.22
N THR A 20 -0.99 20.29 10.08
CA THR A 20 -0.93 21.15 8.89
C THR A 20 -0.52 20.39 7.65
N GLY A 21 0.42 19.44 7.76
CA GLY A 21 0.90 18.60 6.68
C GLY A 21 -0.19 17.71 6.09
N LEU A 22 -0.94 17.01 6.95
CA LEU A 22 -2.08 16.19 6.53
C LEU A 22 -3.19 17.06 5.91
N ASN A 23 -3.46 18.23 6.47
CA ASN A 23 -4.41 19.18 5.88
C ASN A 23 -3.98 19.61 4.47
N PHE A 24 -2.70 19.89 4.23
CA PHE A 24 -2.21 20.26 2.89
C PHE A 24 -2.45 19.16 1.86
N VAL A 25 -2.08 17.91 2.16
CA VAL A 25 -2.21 16.79 1.20
C VAL A 25 -3.65 16.37 0.96
N ARG A 26 -4.56 16.62 1.92
CA ARG A 26 -6.01 16.38 1.78
C ARG A 26 -6.73 17.41 0.91
N LEU A 27 -6.19 18.62 0.75
CA LEU A 27 -6.86 19.69 -0.03
C LEU A 27 -6.71 19.53 -1.57
N ARG A 28 -5.91 18.56 -2.05
CA ARG A 28 -5.88 18.07 -3.45
C ARG A 28 -5.68 19.13 -4.54
N ARG A 29 -4.98 20.24 -4.24
CA ARG A 29 -4.74 21.32 -5.24
C ARG A 29 -3.53 21.07 -6.16
N LYS A 30 -2.60 20.24 -5.71
CA LYS A 30 -1.33 19.84 -6.33
C LYS A 30 -0.98 18.42 -5.85
N PRO A 31 -0.07 17.68 -6.51
CA PRO A 31 0.43 16.38 -6.04
C PRO A 31 1.36 16.59 -4.84
N LEU A 32 0.79 17.01 -3.71
CA LEU A 32 1.55 17.33 -2.49
C LEU A 32 1.89 16.05 -1.73
N VAL A 33 3.11 16.04 -1.20
CA VAL A 33 3.58 15.03 -0.25
C VAL A 33 4.01 15.74 1.02
N PHE A 34 3.51 15.26 2.14
CA PHE A 34 3.97 15.64 3.47
C PHE A 34 5.02 14.63 3.94
N VAL A 35 6.16 15.13 4.39
CA VAL A 35 7.25 14.36 5.00
C VAL A 35 7.33 14.75 6.47
N SER A 36 7.04 13.82 7.36
CA SER A 36 6.98 14.08 8.80
C SER A 36 8.38 14.38 9.40
N PRO A 37 8.44 14.99 10.60
CA PRO A 37 9.57 14.77 11.50
C PRO A 37 9.80 13.26 11.76
N PRO A 38 10.96 12.85 12.30
CA PRO A 38 11.11 11.48 12.77
C PRO A 38 10.08 11.15 13.88
N VAL A 39 9.35 10.05 13.71
CA VAL A 39 8.33 9.54 14.64
C VAL A 39 8.72 8.10 14.96
N SER A 40 9.10 7.83 16.20
CA SER A 40 9.53 6.48 16.65
C SER A 40 10.58 5.83 15.75
N GLY A 41 11.54 6.62 15.25
CA GLY A 41 12.61 6.14 14.35
C GLY A 41 12.25 6.10 12.86
N TRP A 42 10.99 6.32 12.50
CA TRP A 42 10.52 6.38 11.12
C TRP A 42 10.34 7.81 10.63
N VAL A 43 10.45 8.02 9.32
CA VAL A 43 10.01 9.26 8.66
C VAL A 43 8.91 8.88 7.70
N LEU A 44 7.71 9.44 7.90
CA LEU A 44 6.55 9.13 7.09
C LEU A 44 6.47 10.10 5.92
N ALA A 45 6.18 9.58 4.73
CA ALA A 45 5.89 10.35 3.54
C ALA A 45 4.45 10.03 3.09
N VAL A 46 3.58 11.03 3.11
CA VAL A 46 2.13 10.86 2.93
C VAL A 46 1.66 11.72 1.76
N GLY A 47 1.01 11.11 0.78
CA GLY A 47 0.42 11.80 -0.37
C GLY A 47 -0.34 10.83 -1.29
N GLU A 48 -1.42 11.28 -1.92
CA GLU A 48 -2.21 10.44 -2.85
C GLU A 48 -1.54 10.27 -4.22
N ALA A 49 -0.72 11.25 -4.63
CA ALA A 49 -0.05 11.22 -5.93
C ALA A 49 1.22 10.36 -5.97
N LEU A 50 1.57 9.68 -4.87
CA LEU A 50 2.72 8.78 -4.85
C LEU A 50 2.46 7.60 -5.81
N PRO A 51 3.45 7.22 -6.64
CA PRO A 51 3.30 6.04 -7.49
C PRO A 51 3.21 4.78 -6.62
N TYR A 52 2.69 3.70 -7.20
CA TYR A 52 2.50 2.39 -6.56
C TYR A 52 2.95 1.28 -7.53
N PRO A 53 3.28 0.06 -7.06
CA PRO A 53 3.77 -0.98 -7.95
C PRO A 53 2.66 -1.46 -8.88
N VAL A 54 3.00 -1.56 -10.16
CA VAL A 54 2.18 -2.13 -11.23
C VAL A 54 3.12 -2.95 -12.11
N ASP A 55 3.03 -4.25 -11.99
CA ASP A 55 3.80 -5.25 -12.76
C ASP A 55 3.05 -5.69 -14.01
N ASP A 56 1.74 -5.83 -13.88
CA ASP A 56 0.85 -6.21 -14.97
C ASP A 56 -0.50 -5.51 -14.80
N CYS A 57 -1.00 -4.97 -15.91
CA CYS A 57 -2.33 -4.40 -16.06
C CYS A 57 -2.60 -4.12 -17.55
N GLU A 58 -3.87 -4.00 -17.92
CA GLU A 58 -4.25 -3.69 -19.30
C GLU A 58 -3.94 -2.23 -19.72
N TYR A 59 -3.62 -1.36 -18.76
CA TYR A 59 -3.52 0.09 -18.97
C TYR A 59 -2.06 0.57 -19.00
N ALA A 60 -1.57 0.96 -20.19
CA ALA A 60 -0.20 1.44 -20.37
C ALA A 60 0.18 2.63 -19.46
N GLU A 61 -0.77 3.49 -19.11
CA GLU A 61 -0.55 4.60 -18.17
C GLU A 61 -0.23 4.09 -16.76
N GLN A 62 -0.88 3.01 -16.32
CA GLN A 62 -0.60 2.39 -15.02
C GLN A 62 0.75 1.66 -15.02
N LEU A 63 1.17 1.06 -16.13
CA LEU A 63 2.53 0.52 -16.25
C LEU A 63 3.59 1.62 -16.10
N ALA A 64 3.33 2.82 -16.62
CA ALA A 64 4.22 3.97 -16.40
C ALA A 64 4.25 4.41 -14.93
N VAL A 65 3.14 4.29 -14.19
CA VAL A 65 3.10 4.48 -12.73
C VAL A 65 3.97 3.42 -12.02
N GLY A 66 3.88 2.15 -12.43
CA GLY A 66 4.72 1.07 -11.90
C GLY A 66 6.22 1.33 -12.08
N ALA A 67 6.63 1.78 -13.27
CA ALA A 67 8.04 2.14 -13.54
C ALA A 67 8.53 3.33 -12.69
N GLN A 68 7.66 4.32 -12.45
CA GLN A 68 7.96 5.43 -11.53
C GLN A 68 8.11 4.94 -10.09
N PHE A 69 7.25 4.01 -9.65
CA PHE A 69 7.35 3.38 -8.34
C PHE A 69 8.66 2.63 -8.18
N ASP A 70 9.07 1.83 -9.16
CA ASP A 70 10.31 1.07 -9.09
C ASP A 70 11.54 1.99 -9.01
N THR A 71 11.54 3.08 -9.77
CA THR A 71 12.60 4.10 -9.69
C THR A 71 12.64 4.76 -8.31
N LEU A 72 11.47 5.10 -7.75
CA LEU A 72 11.34 5.69 -6.42
C LEU A 72 11.84 4.74 -5.34
N MET A 73 11.36 3.49 -5.33
CA MET A 73 11.74 2.47 -4.36
C MET A 73 13.22 2.13 -4.45
N GLN A 74 13.80 2.02 -5.66
CA GLN A 74 15.23 1.81 -5.82
C GLN A 74 16.05 2.97 -5.24
N THR A 75 15.63 4.21 -5.50
CA THR A 75 16.29 5.42 -4.97
C THR A 75 16.25 5.45 -3.44
N LEU A 76 15.11 5.13 -2.84
CA LEU A 76 14.94 5.08 -1.40
C LEU A 76 15.75 3.91 -0.78
N ALA A 77 15.63 2.70 -1.33
CA ALA A 77 16.28 1.51 -0.80
C ALA A 77 17.82 1.56 -0.94
N ALA A 78 18.35 2.31 -1.90
CA ALA A 78 19.79 2.57 -2.00
C ALA A 78 20.32 3.49 -0.88
N ARG A 79 19.44 4.22 -0.19
CA ARG A 79 19.81 5.25 0.79
C ARG A 79 19.37 4.93 2.21
N PHE A 80 18.31 4.17 2.38
CA PHE A 80 17.74 3.80 3.67
C PHE A 80 17.75 2.28 3.82
N SER A 81 18.04 1.79 5.03
CA SER A 81 18.16 0.36 5.31
C SER A 81 16.85 -0.40 5.16
N GLU A 82 15.74 0.28 5.47
CA GLU A 82 14.38 -0.23 5.36
C GLU A 82 13.49 0.86 4.73
N VAL A 83 12.68 0.47 3.76
CA VAL A 83 11.69 1.32 3.09
C VAL A 83 10.42 0.52 2.95
N MET A 84 9.31 1.11 3.34
CA MET A 84 7.99 0.49 3.24
C MET A 84 7.02 1.46 2.58
N PHE A 85 6.09 0.90 1.83
CA PHE A 85 4.99 1.63 1.22
C PHE A 85 3.68 0.97 1.63
N PHE A 86 2.70 1.79 1.99
CA PHE A 86 1.36 1.36 2.33
C PHE A 86 0.38 2.28 1.59
N GLY A 87 -0.60 1.69 0.91
CA GLY A 87 -1.56 2.42 0.10
C GLY A 87 -2.95 1.83 0.27
N THR A 88 -3.94 2.70 0.45
CA THR A 88 -5.35 2.28 0.42
C THR A 88 -6.24 3.40 -0.09
N ASP A 89 -7.22 3.04 -0.92
CA ASP A 89 -8.33 3.90 -1.31
C ASP A 89 -9.58 3.05 -1.54
N ARG A 90 -10.51 3.13 -0.58
CA ARG A 90 -11.77 2.37 -0.62
C ARG A 90 -12.65 2.70 -1.82
N ARG A 91 -12.48 3.86 -2.47
CA ARG A 91 -13.32 4.28 -3.61
C ARG A 91 -13.03 3.48 -4.88
N CYS A 92 -11.83 2.96 -5.03
CA CYS A 92 -11.38 2.17 -6.18
C CYS A 92 -10.82 0.79 -5.78
N GLY A 93 -11.13 0.33 -4.55
CA GLY A 93 -10.62 -0.93 -4.00
C GLY A 93 -9.09 -1.05 -4.07
N PHE A 94 -8.38 0.06 -3.90
CA PHE A 94 -6.92 0.06 -3.87
C PHE A 94 -6.43 -0.42 -2.51
N THR A 95 -5.58 -1.45 -2.51
CA THR A 95 -4.84 -1.90 -1.33
C THR A 95 -3.43 -2.30 -1.74
N CYS A 96 -2.43 -1.82 -1.00
CA CYS A 96 -1.05 -2.08 -1.33
C CYS A 96 -0.16 -2.07 -0.10
N TRP A 97 0.77 -3.02 -0.05
CA TRP A 97 1.92 -2.96 0.86
C TRP A 97 3.19 -3.44 0.15
N VAL A 98 4.28 -2.74 0.40
CA VAL A 98 5.61 -3.08 -0.11
C VAL A 98 6.62 -2.94 1.00
N ARG A 99 7.55 -3.88 1.09
CA ARG A 99 8.73 -3.80 1.95
C ARG A 99 9.98 -4.02 1.14
N ALA A 100 10.94 -3.12 1.32
CA ALA A 100 12.29 -3.24 0.83
C ALA A 100 13.27 -3.12 2.00
N SER A 101 14.25 -4.02 2.04
CA SER A 101 15.38 -3.97 2.96
C SER A 101 16.65 -4.44 2.27
N GLY A 102 17.80 -3.95 2.75
CA GLY A 102 19.09 -4.32 2.16
C GLY A 102 19.22 -3.92 0.67
N GLY A 103 18.48 -2.89 0.24
CA GLY A 103 18.52 -2.39 -1.14
C GLY A 103 17.62 -3.12 -2.15
N ALA A 104 16.81 -4.09 -1.73
CA ALA A 104 15.92 -4.84 -2.61
C ALA A 104 14.50 -4.94 -2.04
N VAL A 105 13.51 -5.03 -2.94
CA VAL A 105 12.12 -5.33 -2.56
C VAL A 105 12.02 -6.79 -2.17
N GLU A 106 11.63 -7.05 -0.93
CA GLU A 106 11.45 -8.41 -0.39
C GLU A 106 10.03 -8.92 -0.58
N ARG A 107 9.05 -8.01 -0.51
CA ARG A 107 7.63 -8.30 -0.68
C ARG A 107 6.92 -7.09 -1.29
N ALA A 108 6.09 -7.30 -2.30
CA ALA A 108 5.13 -6.32 -2.79
C ALA A 108 3.81 -7.01 -3.11
N LEU A 109 2.71 -6.52 -2.57
CA LEU A 109 1.37 -6.89 -2.99
C LEU A 109 0.57 -5.63 -3.27
N CYS A 110 -0.12 -5.60 -4.40
CA CYS A 110 -0.98 -4.48 -4.78
C CYS A 110 -2.19 -4.99 -5.53
N GLN A 111 -3.37 -4.54 -5.10
CA GLN A 111 -4.64 -4.78 -5.75
C GLN A 111 -5.31 -3.43 -6.05
N VAL A 112 -5.88 -3.32 -7.24
CA VAL A 112 -6.74 -2.21 -7.68
C VAL A 112 -7.98 -2.84 -8.29
N ASP A 113 -9.16 -2.57 -7.72
CA ASP A 113 -10.40 -3.32 -7.96
C ASP A 113 -10.61 -3.80 -9.41
N PRO A 114 -10.71 -5.11 -9.68
CA PRO A 114 -10.42 -6.26 -8.79
C PRO A 114 -9.01 -6.85 -8.98
N GLU A 115 -8.20 -6.27 -9.85
CA GLU A 115 -6.97 -6.83 -10.39
C GLU A 115 -5.82 -6.79 -9.38
N VAL A 116 -5.10 -7.90 -9.25
CA VAL A 116 -3.80 -7.96 -8.57
C VAL A 116 -2.75 -7.40 -9.52
N VAL A 117 -2.43 -6.12 -9.37
CA VAL A 117 -1.48 -5.43 -10.27
C VAL A 117 -0.01 -5.65 -9.89
N ALA A 118 0.30 -6.14 -8.69
CA ALA A 118 1.66 -6.54 -8.32
C ALA A 118 1.64 -7.69 -7.30
N ASN A 119 2.49 -8.70 -7.51
CA ASN A 119 2.74 -9.79 -6.56
C ASN A 119 4.21 -10.22 -6.65
N ARG A 120 5.05 -9.63 -5.78
CA ARG A 120 6.50 -9.89 -5.76
C ARG A 120 6.90 -10.51 -4.42
N GLY A 121 7.80 -11.49 -4.48
CA GLY A 121 8.34 -12.15 -3.31
C GLY A 121 7.36 -13.09 -2.59
N PRO A 122 7.87 -13.94 -1.68
CA PRO A 122 7.05 -14.93 -0.97
C PRO A 122 6.18 -14.30 0.10
N GLN A 123 5.11 -14.98 0.50
CA GLN A 123 4.24 -14.53 1.60
C GLN A 123 5.03 -14.29 2.90
N SER A 124 4.92 -13.06 3.40
CA SER A 124 5.57 -12.58 4.61
C SER A 124 4.99 -13.21 5.88
N ALA A 125 5.75 -13.11 6.97
CA ALA A 125 5.28 -13.57 8.28
C ALA A 125 4.07 -12.77 8.78
N ALA A 126 4.00 -11.47 8.47
CA ALA A 126 2.88 -10.61 8.83
C ALA A 126 1.60 -11.01 8.09
N GLU A 127 1.67 -11.23 6.78
CA GLU A 127 0.53 -11.72 5.98
C GLU A 127 0.00 -13.06 6.53
N ARG A 128 0.90 -13.98 6.91
CA ARG A 128 0.54 -15.25 7.55
C ARG A 128 -0.13 -15.08 8.91
N GLN A 129 0.37 -14.17 9.75
CA GLN A 129 -0.22 -13.89 11.06
C GLN A 129 -1.63 -13.29 10.95
N LEU A 130 -1.86 -12.49 9.92
CA LEU A 130 -3.17 -11.95 9.57
C LEU A 130 -4.09 -12.96 8.88
N ASN A 131 -3.61 -14.19 8.68
CA ASN A 131 -4.31 -15.24 7.95
C ASN A 131 -4.75 -14.77 6.55
N LEU A 132 -3.92 -13.97 5.88
CA LEU A 132 -4.15 -13.59 4.49
C LEU A 132 -3.90 -14.79 3.58
N ILE A 133 -4.62 -14.82 2.46
CA ILE A 133 -4.44 -15.86 1.47
C ILE A 133 -3.02 -15.84 0.89
N ASP A 134 -2.44 -17.02 0.69
CA ASP A 134 -1.15 -17.17 0.02
C ASP A 134 -1.36 -17.24 -1.49
N LEU A 135 -0.92 -16.20 -2.19
CA LEU A 135 -0.90 -16.14 -3.65
C LEU A 135 0.25 -16.94 -4.26
N GLY A 136 1.26 -17.32 -3.47
CA GLY A 136 2.48 -17.94 -3.97
C GLY A 136 3.18 -17.07 -5.03
N GLU A 137 3.80 -17.73 -6.01
CA GLU A 137 4.52 -17.09 -7.11
C GLU A 137 3.64 -16.75 -8.32
N ARG A 138 2.31 -16.76 -8.16
CA ARG A 138 1.37 -16.44 -9.25
C ARG A 138 1.66 -15.06 -9.81
N ALA A 139 1.69 -14.97 -11.14
CA ALA A 139 1.88 -13.70 -11.81
C ALA A 139 0.72 -12.74 -11.48
N PRO A 140 1.00 -11.43 -11.35
CA PRO A 140 -0.04 -10.41 -11.32
C PRO A 140 -0.87 -10.41 -12.63
N GLY A 141 -1.95 -9.64 -12.66
CA GLY A 141 -2.94 -9.67 -13.73
C GLY A 141 -3.84 -10.89 -13.60
N GLU A 142 -4.10 -11.58 -14.70
CA GLU A 142 -5.12 -12.64 -14.80
C GLU A 142 -4.88 -13.81 -13.81
N GLU A 143 -3.64 -14.29 -13.65
CA GLU A 143 -3.37 -15.51 -12.87
C GLU A 143 -3.67 -15.34 -11.37
N ALA A 144 -3.08 -14.32 -10.73
CA ALA A 144 -3.33 -14.04 -9.32
C ALA A 144 -4.78 -13.57 -9.09
N THR A 145 -5.35 -12.80 -10.01
CA THR A 145 -6.72 -12.29 -9.90
C THR A 145 -7.74 -13.42 -9.98
N ASN A 146 -7.63 -14.32 -10.96
CA ASN A 146 -8.53 -15.49 -11.07
C ASN A 146 -8.40 -16.41 -9.85
N TYR A 147 -7.17 -16.60 -9.35
CA TYR A 147 -6.98 -17.38 -8.13
C TYR A 147 -7.69 -16.76 -6.92
N LEU A 148 -7.67 -15.43 -6.75
CA LEU A 148 -8.43 -14.76 -5.69
C LEU A 148 -9.94 -14.96 -5.88
N PHE A 149 -10.44 -14.81 -7.11
CA PHE A 149 -11.86 -15.00 -7.41
C PHE A 149 -12.33 -16.42 -7.11
N ASP A 150 -11.62 -17.44 -7.59
CA ASP A 150 -11.92 -18.85 -7.32
C ASP A 150 -11.98 -19.13 -5.81
N ARG A 151 -11.13 -18.47 -5.04
CA ARG A 151 -11.03 -18.63 -3.58
C ARG A 151 -12.15 -17.93 -2.84
N LEU A 152 -12.54 -16.75 -3.30
CA LEU A 152 -13.71 -16.03 -2.78
C LEU A 152 -15.01 -16.80 -3.06
N GLU A 153 -15.17 -17.34 -4.27
CA GLU A 153 -16.33 -18.15 -4.63
C GLU A 153 -16.39 -19.45 -3.81
N ALA A 154 -15.26 -20.14 -3.66
CA ALA A 154 -15.18 -21.33 -2.82
C ALA A 154 -15.47 -21.02 -1.34
N ALA A 155 -15.00 -19.88 -0.83
CA ALA A 155 -15.27 -19.44 0.53
C ALA A 155 -16.76 -19.14 0.74
N GLN A 156 -17.39 -18.40 -0.19
CA GLN A 156 -18.81 -18.11 -0.13
C GLN A 156 -19.65 -19.40 -0.16
N THR A 157 -19.33 -20.32 -1.07
CA THR A 157 -20.01 -21.62 -1.16
C THR A 157 -19.90 -22.39 0.15
N ALA A 158 -18.70 -22.47 0.73
CA ALA A 158 -18.48 -23.16 2.00
C ALA A 158 -19.22 -22.47 3.17
N GLU A 159 -19.32 -21.14 3.18
CA GLU A 159 -20.10 -20.40 4.18
C GLU A 159 -21.59 -20.76 4.07
N GLU A 160 -22.14 -20.74 2.86
CA GLU A 160 -23.56 -21.05 2.61
C GLU A 160 -23.91 -22.48 3.01
N GLU A 161 -23.04 -23.47 2.74
CA GLU A 161 -23.22 -24.85 3.18
C GLU A 161 -23.25 -25.00 4.71
N ARG A 162 -22.37 -24.28 5.41
CA ARG A 162 -22.31 -24.29 6.89
C ARG A 162 -23.54 -23.63 7.50
N VAL A 163 -23.98 -22.51 6.94
CA VAL A 163 -25.23 -21.84 7.34
C VAL A 163 -26.44 -22.76 7.09
N ALA A 164 -26.49 -23.46 5.96
CA ALA A 164 -27.53 -24.44 5.66
C ALA A 164 -27.50 -25.65 6.64
N ALA A 165 -26.33 -25.99 7.17
CA ALA A 165 -26.16 -27.00 8.22
C ALA A 165 -26.55 -26.51 9.64
N GLY A 166 -26.98 -25.25 9.78
CA GLY A 166 -27.50 -24.68 11.03
C GLY A 166 -26.50 -23.87 11.85
N GLU A 167 -25.30 -23.60 11.32
CA GLU A 167 -24.36 -22.65 11.94
C GLU A 167 -24.83 -21.20 11.72
N ASP A 168 -24.55 -20.31 12.67
CA ASP A 168 -24.80 -18.89 12.42
C ASP A 168 -23.77 -18.32 11.42
N ARG A 169 -24.19 -17.29 10.67
CA ARG A 169 -23.38 -16.74 9.58
C ARG A 169 -21.99 -16.24 10.03
N ALA A 170 -21.90 -15.60 11.20
CA ALA A 170 -20.63 -15.06 11.67
C ALA A 170 -19.64 -16.17 12.02
N SER A 171 -20.10 -17.22 12.71
CA SER A 171 -19.29 -18.41 12.99
C SER A 171 -18.88 -19.15 11.71
N ALA A 172 -19.78 -19.28 10.74
CA ALA A 172 -19.50 -19.89 9.45
C ALA A 172 -18.42 -19.10 8.67
N GLN A 173 -18.57 -17.78 8.57
CA GLN A 173 -17.61 -16.90 7.90
C GLN A 173 -16.22 -16.98 8.56
N GLU A 174 -16.16 -16.91 9.89
CA GLU A 174 -14.91 -17.02 10.65
C GLU A 174 -14.24 -18.39 10.46
N ALA A 175 -15.02 -19.47 10.47
CA ALA A 175 -14.50 -20.82 10.27
C ALA A 175 -13.95 -21.03 8.86
N VAL A 176 -14.63 -20.50 7.84
CA VAL A 176 -14.16 -20.54 6.45
C VAL A 176 -12.91 -19.68 6.29
N ARG A 177 -12.90 -18.45 6.82
CA ARG A 177 -11.75 -17.54 6.80
C ARG A 177 -10.52 -18.21 7.41
N LYS A 178 -10.65 -18.87 8.56
CA LYS A 178 -9.55 -19.63 9.20
C LYS A 178 -9.00 -20.79 8.36
N LEU A 179 -9.83 -21.37 7.50
CA LEU A 179 -9.45 -22.52 6.69
C LEU A 179 -8.77 -22.12 5.37
N ILE A 180 -9.32 -21.10 4.70
CA ILE A 180 -8.95 -20.72 3.33
C ILE A 180 -7.96 -19.54 3.31
N GLY A 181 -7.93 -18.75 4.38
CA GLY A 181 -7.28 -17.45 4.40
C GLY A 181 -8.22 -16.35 3.92
N ASP A 182 -7.93 -15.10 4.30
CA ASP A 182 -8.68 -13.93 3.83
C ASP A 182 -8.17 -13.48 2.46
N ALA A 183 -9.06 -13.56 1.47
CA ALA A 183 -8.84 -13.13 0.09
C ALA A 183 -9.45 -11.74 -0.20
N SER A 184 -10.09 -11.11 0.80
CA SER A 184 -10.72 -9.79 0.70
C SER A 184 -9.79 -8.71 1.28
N PHE A 185 -8.78 -8.33 0.52
CA PHE A 185 -7.86 -7.26 0.94
C PHE A 185 -8.63 -5.96 1.16
N SER A 186 -8.30 -5.26 2.24
CA SER A 186 -9.03 -4.07 2.69
C SER A 186 -8.09 -3.08 3.36
N GLU A 187 -8.58 -1.87 3.65
CA GLU A 187 -7.83 -0.89 4.44
C GLU A 187 -7.38 -1.45 5.79
N ASP A 188 -8.22 -2.24 6.46
CA ASP A 188 -7.89 -2.81 7.77
C ASP A 188 -6.66 -3.73 7.67
N HIS A 189 -6.52 -4.46 6.56
CA HIS A 189 -5.33 -5.26 6.29
C HIS A 189 -4.09 -4.38 6.06
N VAL A 190 -4.23 -3.26 5.35
CA VAL A 190 -3.13 -2.30 5.15
C VAL A 190 -2.67 -1.70 6.47
N MET A 191 -3.59 -1.32 7.36
CA MET A 191 -3.28 -0.79 8.69
C MET A 191 -2.57 -1.86 9.55
N ALA A 192 -3.09 -3.09 9.55
CA ALA A 192 -2.48 -4.19 10.29
C ALA A 192 -1.07 -4.56 9.77
N MET A 193 -0.86 -4.49 8.45
CA MET A 193 0.47 -4.67 7.85
C MET A 193 1.42 -3.55 8.25
N ALA A 194 0.96 -2.29 8.27
CA ALA A 194 1.76 -1.16 8.73
C ALA A 194 2.19 -1.31 10.19
N ALA A 195 1.26 -1.69 11.08
CA ALA A 195 1.52 -1.98 12.49
C ALA A 195 2.51 -3.14 12.67
N ALA A 196 2.38 -4.20 11.86
CA ALA A 196 3.25 -5.38 11.95
C ALA A 196 4.68 -5.12 11.44
N TRP A 197 4.87 -4.21 10.48
CA TRP A 197 6.18 -3.95 9.88
C TRP A 197 6.88 -2.70 10.41
N SER A 198 6.16 -1.70 10.88
CA SER A 198 6.71 -0.38 11.20
C SER A 198 6.11 0.24 12.44
N ILE A 199 5.11 1.10 12.27
CA ILE A 199 4.38 1.81 13.31
C ILE A 199 2.89 1.55 13.13
N ASP A 200 2.18 1.42 14.23
CA ASP A 200 0.72 1.32 14.22
C ASP A 200 0.12 2.67 13.81
N PRO A 201 -0.53 2.78 12.63
CA PRO A 201 -1.09 4.04 12.18
C PRO A 201 -2.15 4.61 13.12
N GLU A 202 -2.86 3.75 13.88
CA GLU A 202 -3.90 4.17 14.81
C GLU A 202 -3.33 4.85 16.06
N SER A 203 -2.03 4.66 16.33
CA SER A 203 -1.33 5.28 17.47
C SER A 203 -0.74 6.66 17.15
N LEU A 204 -0.78 7.11 15.89
CA LEU A 204 -0.04 8.30 15.43
C LEU A 204 -0.53 9.61 16.07
N ASP A 205 -1.80 9.70 16.42
CA ASP A 205 -2.37 10.90 17.04
C ASP A 205 -1.89 11.11 18.50
N ASP A 206 -1.34 10.07 19.13
CA ASP A 206 -0.83 10.10 20.50
C ASP A 206 0.69 10.34 20.59
N ILE A 207 1.38 10.49 19.46
CA ILE A 207 2.85 10.61 19.44
C ILE A 207 3.28 12.08 19.43
N ASP A 208 4.13 12.44 20.39
CA ASP A 208 4.81 13.72 20.41
C ASP A 208 5.75 13.86 19.18
N GLU A 209 5.47 14.82 18.31
CA GLU A 209 6.33 15.16 17.19
C GLU A 209 7.59 15.92 17.67
N GLU A 210 8.76 15.30 17.53
CA GLU A 210 10.03 16.01 17.70
C GLU A 210 10.54 16.56 16.36
N GLY A 211 10.37 17.86 16.14
CA GLY A 211 11.00 18.59 15.04
C GLY A 211 10.02 19.24 14.05
N VAL A 212 10.50 19.48 12.83
CA VAL A 212 9.74 20.19 11.78
C VAL A 212 9.63 19.29 10.56
N GLY A 213 8.39 19.00 10.14
CA GLY A 213 8.07 18.31 8.90
C GLY A 213 8.09 19.25 7.70
N LEU A 214 7.99 18.68 6.51
CA LEU A 214 8.05 19.41 5.26
C LEU A 214 6.92 18.98 4.33
N VAL A 215 6.28 19.93 3.67
CA VAL A 215 5.41 19.69 2.52
C VAL A 215 6.14 20.10 1.26
N GLY A 216 5.99 19.32 0.20
CA GLY A 216 6.50 19.66 -1.12
C GLY A 216 5.63 19.10 -2.23
N VAL A 217 5.89 19.56 -3.44
CA VAL A 217 5.20 19.12 -4.66
C VAL A 217 6.02 17.99 -5.28
N LEU A 218 5.36 16.86 -5.54
CA LEU A 218 5.93 15.77 -6.31
C LEU A 218 6.17 16.27 -7.75
N PRO A 219 7.35 16.05 -8.33
CA PRO A 219 7.61 16.45 -9.71
C PRO A 219 6.64 15.73 -10.65
N GLU A 220 6.19 16.42 -11.69
CA GLU A 220 5.44 15.75 -12.74
C GLU A 220 6.34 14.71 -13.45
N PRO A 221 5.75 13.62 -13.96
CA PRO A 221 6.49 12.66 -14.77
C PRO A 221 7.17 13.38 -15.94
N VAL A 222 8.45 13.12 -16.16
CA VAL A 222 9.17 13.67 -17.31
C VAL A 222 8.52 13.13 -18.58
N GLY A 223 7.74 13.97 -19.28
CA GLY A 223 6.98 13.59 -20.49
C GLY A 223 5.49 13.93 -20.47
N SER A 224 4.95 14.58 -19.43
CA SER A 224 3.55 15.02 -19.34
C SER A 224 3.20 16.26 -20.18
N ASP A 225 4.13 16.82 -20.95
CA ASP A 225 3.79 17.85 -21.93
C ASP A 225 2.76 17.26 -22.91
N THR A 226 1.57 17.86 -22.95
CA THR A 226 0.37 17.57 -23.76
C THR A 226 -0.50 16.37 -23.37
N ILE A 227 -1.43 16.53 -22.42
CA ILE A 227 -2.87 16.20 -22.62
C ILE A 227 -3.80 17.04 -21.71
N HIS A 228 -3.74 18.38 -21.74
CA HIS A 228 -4.88 19.20 -21.29
C HIS A 228 -5.06 20.38 -22.24
N GLY A 229 -5.79 20.12 -23.32
CA GLY A 229 -6.52 21.13 -24.10
C GLY A 229 -8.01 20.92 -23.91
#